data_AF-H1PVU8-F1
#
_entry.id   AF-H1PVU8-F1
#
_cell.length_a   1.000
_cell.length_b   1.000
_cell.length_c   1.000
_cell.angle_alpha   90.00
_cell.angle_beta   90.00
_cell.angle_gamma   90.00
#
_symmetry.space_group_name_H-M   'P 1'
#
loop_
_entity.id
_entity.type
_entity.pdbx_description
1 polymer ?
#
loop_
_entity_poly.entity_id
_entity_poly.type
_entity_poly.pdbx_seq_one_letter_code
_entity_poly.pdbx_strand_id
1 'polypeptide(L)'
;MECKEIWNMFVEVIKILVDKGVIVVGMLVSWFFYAVGGKDKFIYCLFGAMVIDFVTGIFKSTKSGSTNSKVGFKGIPRKAAMFCVVALAALADEILETKSFKYNCRYLVICFYFANEGLSILENVINAGLPVPKQLKNMLEQCRDKQDIKTK
;
A
#
# COMPACT_ATOMS: atom_id res chain seq x y z
N MET A 1 46.20 6.96 22.76
CA MET A 1 45.30 8.07 22.39
C MET A 1 44.72 7.83 20.99
N GLU A 2 45.55 7.39 20.04
CA GLU A 2 45.23 7.23 18.61
C GLU A 2 44.10 6.22 18.28
N CYS A 3 44.05 5.02 18.87
CA CYS A 3 42.97 4.05 18.53
C CYS A 3 41.57 4.54 18.90
N LYS A 4 41.42 5.33 19.97
CA LYS A 4 40.12 5.85 20.41
C LYS A 4 39.66 6.99 19.50
N GLU A 5 40.59 7.81 19.03
CA GLU A 5 40.32 8.87 18.05
C GLU A 5 39.95 8.28 16.69
N ILE A 6 40.69 7.29 16.20
CA ILE A 6 40.37 6.59 14.95
C ILE A 6 38.98 5.94 15.03
N TRP A 7 38.67 5.26 16.14
CA TRP A 7 37.36 4.67 16.36
C TRP A 7 36.24 5.72 16.39
N ASN A 8 36.47 6.85 17.06
CA ASN A 8 35.52 7.95 17.09
C ASN A 8 35.29 8.55 15.70
N MET A 9 36.34 8.72 14.89
CA MET A 9 36.21 9.17 13.51
C MET A 9 35.33 8.21 12.68
N PHE A 10 35.52 6.89 12.81
CA PHE A 10 34.66 5.91 12.11
C PHE A 10 33.19 6.02 12.52
N VAL A 11 32.92 6.15 13.83
CA VAL A 11 31.56 6.30 14.35
C VAL A 11 30.92 7.61 13.87
N GLU A 12 31.68 8.70 13.83
CA GLU A 12 31.19 10.00 13.32
C GLU A 12 30.86 9.93 11.83
N VAL A 13 31.71 9.31 11.01
CA VAL A 13 31.43 9.10 9.58
C VAL A 13 30.14 8.31 9.38
N ILE A 14 29.94 7.23 10.14
CA ILE A 14 28.70 6.44 10.08
C ILE A 14 27.49 7.28 10.49
N LYS A 15 27.57 8.04 11.58
CA LYS A 15 26.47 8.93 12.02
C LYS A 15 26.10 9.95 10.95
N ILE A 16 27.10 10.59 10.33
CA ILE A 16 26.88 11.55 9.24
C ILE A 16 26.16 10.88 8.06
N LEU A 17 26.55 9.66 7.69
CA LEU A 17 25.89 8.93 6.60
C LEU A 17 24.43 8.57 6.95
N VAL A 18 24.18 8.13 8.18
CA VAL A 18 22.83 7.82 8.66
C VAL A 18 21.97 9.08 8.70
N ASP A 19 22.45 10.18 9.28
CA ASP A 19 21.70 11.43 9.42
C ASP A 19 21.30 12.00 8.05
N LYS A 20 22.23 12.01 7.08
CA LYS A 20 21.93 12.41 5.70
C LYS A 20 20.91 11.48 5.04
N GLY A 21 21.03 10.17 5.29
CA GLY A 21 20.05 9.19 4.82
C GLY A 21 18.65 9.43 5.36
N VAL A 22 18.53 9.70 6.67
CA VAL A 22 17.25 10.02 7.33
C VAL A 22 16.61 11.26 6.72
N ILE A 23 17.40 12.30 6.43
CA ILE A 23 16.91 13.54 5.80
C ILE A 23 16.31 13.25 4.42
N VAL A 24 17.02 12.50 3.56
CA VAL A 24 16.55 12.17 2.21
C VAL A 24 15.25 11.35 2.26
N VAL A 25 15.19 10.35 3.14
CA VAL A 25 13.98 9.54 3.33
C VAL A 25 12.83 10.41 3.85
N GLY A 26 13.09 11.28 4.82
CA GLY A 26 12.09 12.21 5.37
C GLY A 26 11.52 13.14 4.30
N MET A 27 12.36 13.66 3.41
CA MET A 27 11.92 14.49 2.27
C MET A 27 11.02 13.72 1.32
N LEU A 28 11.39 12.49 0.95
CA LEU A 28 10.58 11.64 0.06
C LEU A 28 9.23 11.29 0.67
N VAL A 29 9.21 10.94 1.96
CA VAL A 29 7.96 10.64 2.68
C VAL A 29 7.07 11.88 2.77
N SER A 30 7.66 13.04 3.07
CA SER A 30 6.92 14.31 3.15
C SER A 30 6.33 14.70 1.79
N TRP A 31 7.12 14.58 0.71
CA TRP A 31 6.66 14.80 -0.66
C TRP A 31 5.50 13.86 -1.01
N PHE A 32 5.62 12.57 -0.66
CA PHE A 32 4.57 11.59 -0.91
C PHE A 32 3.24 11.99 -0.24
N PHE A 33 3.27 12.33 1.05
CA PHE A 33 2.06 12.76 1.77
C PHE A 33 1.47 14.05 1.20
N TYR A 34 2.32 14.98 0.75
CA TYR A 34 1.86 16.18 0.05
C TYR A 34 1.16 15.83 -1.26
N ALA A 35 1.76 14.96 -2.09
CA ALA A 35 1.21 14.57 -3.39
C ALA A 35 -0.15 13.86 -3.29
N VAL A 36 -0.36 13.02 -2.27
CA VAL A 36 -1.64 12.32 -2.05
C VAL A 36 -2.70 13.20 -1.36
N GLY A 37 -2.48 14.51 -1.26
CA GLY A 37 -3.47 15.45 -0.71
C GLY A 37 -3.47 15.57 0.82
N GLY A 38 -2.40 15.14 1.49
CA GLY A 38 -2.18 15.35 2.93
C GLY A 38 -2.16 14.08 3.77
N LYS A 39 -1.87 14.27 5.06
CA LYS A 39 -1.90 13.21 6.09
C LYS A 39 -3.23 13.24 6.82
N ASP A 40 -4.01 12.18 6.69
CA ASP A 40 -5.31 12.04 7.35
C ASP A 40 -5.70 10.58 7.53
N LYS A 41 -6.83 10.38 8.22
CA LYS A 41 -7.35 9.05 8.57
C LYS A 41 -7.65 8.18 7.34
N PHE A 42 -8.03 8.76 6.20
CA PHE A 42 -8.37 7.98 5.01
C PHE A 42 -7.13 7.33 4.38
N ILE A 43 -6.04 8.10 4.26
CA ILE A 43 -4.76 7.56 3.78
C ILE A 43 -4.23 6.49 4.75
N TYR A 44 -4.33 6.71 6.07
CA TYR A 44 -3.93 5.70 7.04
C TYR A 44 -4.76 4.42 6.96
N CYS A 45 -6.08 4.52 6.73
CA CYS A 45 -6.94 3.35 6.51
C CYS A 45 -6.56 2.57 5.26
N LEU A 46 -6.29 3.26 4.14
CA LEU A 46 -5.86 2.62 2.89
C LEU A 46 -4.52 1.91 3.07
N PHE A 47 -3.55 2.56 3.71
CA PHE A 47 -2.26 1.96 4.01
C PHE A 47 -2.41 0.73 4.93
N GLY A 48 -3.25 0.83 5.97
CA GLY A 48 -3.58 -0.29 6.84
C GLY A 48 -4.16 -1.48 6.08
N ALA A 49 -5.11 -1.24 5.17
CA ALA A 49 -5.66 -2.29 4.31
C ALA A 49 -4.58 -2.95 3.44
N MET A 50 -3.68 -2.17 2.85
CA MET A 50 -2.56 -2.69 2.05
C MET A 50 -1.60 -3.57 2.86
N VAL A 51 -1.35 -3.22 4.13
CA VAL A 51 -0.51 -4.00 5.04
C VAL A 51 -1.21 -5.31 5.40
N ILE A 52 -2.50 -5.28 5.73
CA ILE A 52 -3.30 -6.48 6.02
C ILE A 52 -3.33 -7.39 4.78
N ASP A 53 -3.53 -6.83 3.59
CA ASP A 53 -3.48 -7.58 2.34
C ASP A 53 -2.13 -8.26 2.11
N PHE A 54 -1.03 -7.54 2.33
CA PHE A 54 0.32 -8.12 2.20
C PHE A 54 0.53 -9.28 3.17
N VAL A 55 0.17 -9.09 4.44
CA VAL A 55 0.29 -10.10 5.49
C VAL A 55 -0.58 -11.33 5.17
N THR A 56 -1.85 -11.13 4.78
CA THR A 56 -2.75 -12.23 4.40
C THR A 56 -2.30 -12.95 3.13
N GLY A 57 -1.69 -12.24 2.18
CA GLY A 57 -1.07 -12.82 0.99
C GLY A 57 0.11 -13.74 1.33
N ILE A 58 0.93 -13.37 2.32
CA ILE A 58 1.99 -14.25 2.84
C ILE A 58 1.38 -15.52 3.46
N PHE A 59 0.35 -15.38 4.31
CA PHE A 59 -0.34 -16.53 4.92
C PHE A 59 -0.91 -17.50 3.87
N LYS A 60 -1.54 -16.99 2.80
CA LYS A 60 -2.02 -17.80 1.67
C LYS A 60 -0.90 -18.61 1.03
N SER A 61 0.25 -17.99 0.73
CA SER A 61 1.38 -18.65 0.07
C SER A 61 1.99 -19.77 0.92
N THR A 62 2.10 -19.57 2.24
CA THR A 62 2.62 -20.60 3.16
C THR A 62 1.78 -21.87 3.17
N LYS A 63 0.45 -21.77 3.12
CA LYS A 63 -0.45 -22.95 3.08
C LYS A 63 -0.50 -23.62 1.71
N SER A 64 -0.29 -22.89 0.63
CA SER A 64 -0.34 -23.43 -0.74
C SER A 64 0.95 -24.12 -1.18
N GLY A 65 2.04 -24.07 -0.41
CA GLY A 65 3.32 -24.69 -0.74
C GLY A 65 4.05 -24.09 -1.95
N SER A 66 3.50 -23.03 -2.56
CA SER A 66 4.08 -22.34 -3.71
C SER A 66 4.88 -21.12 -3.24
N THR A 67 6.14 -21.35 -2.85
CA THR A 67 7.11 -20.29 -2.55
C THR A 67 7.66 -19.70 -3.86
N ASN A 68 6.80 -19.16 -4.71
CA ASN A 68 7.25 -18.39 -5.86
C ASN A 68 7.25 -16.92 -5.44
N SER A 69 8.44 -16.34 -5.22
CA SER A 69 8.60 -14.94 -4.80
C SER A 69 7.90 -13.95 -5.75
N LYS A 70 7.65 -14.36 -7.00
CA LYS A 70 6.87 -13.61 -8.01
C LYS A 70 5.46 -13.23 -7.54
N VAL A 71 4.85 -13.98 -6.61
CA VAL A 71 3.48 -13.70 -6.16
C VAL A 71 3.41 -12.45 -5.27
N GLY A 72 4.39 -12.24 -4.39
CA GLY A 72 4.42 -11.07 -3.49
C GLY A 72 4.79 -9.76 -4.18
N PHE A 73 5.73 -9.81 -5.15
CA PHE A 73 6.18 -8.60 -5.86
C PHE A 73 5.19 -8.11 -6.93
N LYS A 74 4.30 -8.98 -7.45
CA LYS A 74 3.33 -8.61 -8.50
C LYS A 74 2.30 -7.57 -8.03
N GLY A 75 2.04 -7.48 -6.72
CA GLY A 75 1.10 -6.51 -6.15
C GLY A 75 1.67 -5.10 -5.96
N ILE A 76 2.99 -4.94 -5.88
CA ILE A 76 3.63 -3.65 -5.55
C ILE A 76 3.38 -2.58 -6.63
N PRO A 77 3.55 -2.86 -7.94
CA PRO A 77 3.24 -1.87 -8.98
C PRO A 77 1.78 -1.43 -8.96
N ARG A 78 0.85 -2.35 -8.66
CA ARG A 78 -0.57 -2.04 -8.54
C ARG A 78 -0.84 -1.08 -7.39
N LYS A 79 -0.26 -1.33 -6.20
CA LYS A 79 -0.39 -0.46 -5.03
C LYS A 79 0.20 0.93 -5.27
N ALA A 80 1.35 1.02 -5.97
CA ALA A 80 1.91 2.31 -6.40
C ALA A 80 0.96 3.08 -7.33
N ALA A 81 0.37 2.40 -8.32
CA ALA A 81 -0.60 3.01 -9.22
C ALA A 81 -1.85 3.54 -8.49
N MET A 82 -2.31 2.86 -7.42
CA MET A 82 -3.42 3.36 -6.59
C MET A 82 -3.07 4.73 -6.00
N PHE A 83 -1.87 4.92 -5.46
CA PHE A 83 -1.44 6.21 -4.92
C PHE A 83 -1.32 7.29 -5.98
N CYS A 84 -0.90 6.95 -7.21
CA CYS A 84 -0.90 7.90 -8.32
C CYS A 84 -2.33 8.40 -8.62
N VAL A 85 -3.32 7.50 -8.61
CA VAL A 85 -4.73 7.87 -8.85
C VAL A 85 -5.30 8.66 -7.66
N VAL A 86 -4.92 8.35 -6.43
CA VAL A 86 -5.28 9.15 -5.24
C VAL A 86 -4.69 10.56 -5.33
N ALA A 87 -3.43 10.69 -5.76
CA ALA A 87 -2.81 11.99 -5.99
C ALA A 87 -3.52 12.78 -7.09
N LEU A 88 -3.88 12.12 -8.19
CA LEU A 88 -4.68 12.73 -9.25
C LEU A 88 -6.04 13.22 -8.74
N ALA A 89 -6.71 12.43 -7.89
CA ALA A 89 -7.97 12.83 -7.27
C ALA A 89 -7.81 14.02 -6.31
N ALA A 90 -6.68 14.09 -5.59
CA ALA A 90 -6.36 15.24 -4.74
C ALA A 90 -6.10 16.52 -5.56
N LEU A 91 -5.48 16.40 -6.73
CA LEU A 91 -5.33 17.51 -7.68
C LEU A 91 -6.67 17.91 -8.30
N ALA A 92 -7.53 16.94 -8.62
CA ALA A 92 -8.89 17.22 -9.09
C ALA A 92 -9.68 17.98 -8.03
N ASP A 93 -9.55 17.63 -6.75
CA ASP A 93 -10.20 18.35 -5.67
C ASP A 93 -9.71 19.80 -5.50
N GLU A 94 -8.48 20.10 -5.90
CA GLU A 94 -7.98 21.48 -5.94
C GLU A 94 -8.61 22.27 -7.09
N ILE A 95 -8.65 21.68 -8.29
CA ILE A 95 -9.22 22.32 -9.48
C ILE A 95 -10.72 22.58 -9.32
N LEU A 96 -11.43 21.64 -8.70
CA LEU A 96 -12.87 21.72 -8.48
C LEU A 96 -13.26 22.49 -7.21
N GLU A 97 -12.27 22.99 -6.45
CA GLU A 97 -12.47 23.64 -5.15
C GLU A 97 -13.27 22.78 -4.14
N THR A 98 -13.19 21.46 -4.27
CA THR A 98 -13.94 20.50 -3.45
C THR A 98 -13.21 20.07 -2.18
N LYS A 99 -12.03 20.61 -1.88
CA LYS A 99 -11.25 20.26 -0.67
C LYS A 99 -12.01 20.46 0.64
N SER A 100 -12.88 21.46 0.73
CA SER A 100 -13.69 21.74 1.92
C SER A 100 -14.85 20.74 2.11
N PHE A 101 -15.21 19.98 1.08
CA PHE A 101 -16.29 19.01 1.15
C PHE A 101 -15.81 17.74 1.85
N LYS A 102 -16.63 17.24 2.78
CA LYS A 102 -16.32 16.03 3.55
C LYS A 102 -16.12 14.78 2.68
N TYR A 103 -16.87 14.68 1.58
CA TYR A 103 -16.85 13.55 0.65
C TYR A 103 -16.40 14.02 -0.74
N ASN A 104 -15.14 14.45 -0.80
CA ASN A 104 -14.52 14.94 -2.02
C ASN A 104 -14.05 13.79 -2.95
N CYS A 105 -13.53 14.10 -4.14
CA CYS A 105 -13.12 13.09 -5.12
C CYS A 105 -12.04 12.16 -4.55
N ARG A 106 -11.07 12.71 -3.81
CA ARG A 106 -10.03 11.95 -3.16
C ARG A 106 -10.59 10.94 -2.16
N TYR A 107 -11.58 11.33 -1.36
CA TYR A 107 -12.28 10.41 -0.43
C TYR A 107 -12.90 9.22 -1.19
N LEU A 108 -13.63 9.49 -2.27
CA LEU A 108 -14.28 8.43 -3.06
C LEU A 108 -13.27 7.46 -3.67
N VAL A 109 -12.16 7.97 -4.20
CA VAL A 109 -11.08 7.16 -4.76
C VAL A 109 -10.39 6.32 -3.68
N ILE A 110 -10.15 6.88 -2.50
CA ILE A 110 -9.61 6.12 -1.37
C ILE A 110 -10.58 5.00 -0.95
N CYS A 111 -11.88 5.28 -0.83
CA CYS A 111 -12.88 4.26 -0.50
C CYS A 111 -12.93 3.15 -1.54
N PHE A 112 -12.82 3.49 -2.82
CA PHE A 112 -12.76 2.51 -3.91
C PHE A 112 -11.55 1.58 -3.77
N TYR A 113 -10.35 2.13 -3.54
CA TYR A 113 -9.15 1.30 -3.36
C TYR A 113 -9.14 0.53 -2.04
N PHE A 114 -9.69 1.10 -0.97
CA PHE A 114 -9.88 0.39 0.29
C PHE A 114 -10.77 -0.85 0.10
N ALA A 115 -11.89 -0.71 -0.64
CA ALA A 115 -12.74 -1.84 -0.99
C ALA A 115 -12.01 -2.88 -1.86
N ASN A 116 -11.16 -2.45 -2.80
CA ASN A 116 -10.35 -3.34 -3.62
C ASN A 116 -9.36 -4.17 -2.79
N GLU A 117 -8.67 -3.55 -1.82
CA GLU A 117 -7.80 -4.27 -0.89
C GLU A 117 -8.62 -5.19 0.02
N GLY A 118 -9.82 -4.76 0.46
CA GLY A 118 -10.75 -5.60 1.21
C GLY A 118 -11.15 -6.89 0.47
N LEU A 119 -11.42 -6.80 -0.83
CA LEU A 119 -11.69 -7.98 -1.67
C LEU A 119 -10.47 -8.90 -1.77
N SER A 120 -9.27 -8.33 -1.93
CA SER A 120 -8.01 -9.09 -1.99
C SER A 120 -7.72 -9.83 -0.67
N ILE A 121 -7.92 -9.15 0.47
CA ILE A 121 -7.82 -9.74 1.81
C ILE A 121 -8.79 -10.91 1.95
N LEU A 122 -10.05 -10.71 1.57
CA LEU A 122 -11.07 -11.74 1.67
C LEU A 122 -10.70 -12.97 0.83
N GLU A 123 -10.21 -12.77 -0.40
CA GLU A 123 -9.71 -13.84 -1.25
C GLU A 123 -8.53 -14.60 -0.59
N ASN A 124 -7.58 -13.87 0.00
CA ASN A 124 -6.43 -14.46 0.67
C ASN A 124 -6.83 -15.32 1.86
N VAL A 125 -7.75 -14.81 2.67
CA VAL A 125 -8.25 -15.47 3.88
C VAL A 125 -9.10 -16.71 3.56
N ILE A 126 -9.94 -16.65 2.52
CA ILE A 126 -10.72 -17.80 2.05
C ILE A 126 -9.79 -18.90 1.53
N ASN A 127 -8.78 -18.54 0.75
CA ASN A 127 -7.78 -19.50 0.26
C ASN A 127 -6.89 -20.05 1.38
N ALA A 128 -6.70 -19.30 2.47
CA ALA A 128 -6.02 -19.78 3.67
C ALA A 128 -6.90 -20.72 4.53
N GLY A 129 -8.15 -21.00 4.11
CA GLY A 129 -9.04 -21.97 4.75
C GLY A 129 -10.00 -21.41 5.78
N LEU A 130 -10.25 -20.10 5.78
CA LEU A 130 -11.30 -19.53 6.63
C LEU A 130 -12.68 -19.95 6.12
N PRO A 131 -13.56 -20.54 6.96
CA PRO A 131 -14.89 -20.94 6.52
C PRO A 131 -15.75 -19.70 6.25
N VAL A 132 -16.19 -19.57 5.00
CA VAL A 132 -17.11 -18.52 4.56
C VAL A 132 -18.35 -19.14 3.89
N PRO A 133 -19.50 -18.45 3.90
CA PRO A 133 -20.69 -18.90 3.19
C PRO A 133 -20.41 -19.14 1.71
N LYS A 134 -20.95 -20.23 1.14
CA LYS A 134 -20.76 -20.60 -0.28
C LYS A 134 -21.16 -19.48 -1.24
N GLN A 135 -22.21 -18.73 -0.91
CA GLN A 135 -22.67 -17.59 -1.70
C GLN A 135 -21.59 -16.52 -1.86
N LEU A 136 -20.88 -16.19 -0.78
CA LEU A 136 -19.81 -15.20 -0.80
C LEU A 136 -18.62 -15.67 -1.64
N LYS A 137 -18.24 -16.95 -1.50
CA LYS A 137 -17.19 -17.56 -2.32
C LYS A 137 -17.52 -17.50 -3.81
N ASN A 138 -18.75 -17.88 -4.18
CA ASN A 138 -19.20 -17.86 -5.58
C ASN A 138 -19.22 -16.44 -6.17
N MET A 139 -19.62 -15.43 -5.39
CA MET A 139 -19.61 -14.03 -5.83
C MET A 139 -18.18 -13.56 -6.12
N LEU A 140 -17.21 -13.92 -5.27
CA LEU A 140 -15.80 -13.57 -5.47
C LEU A 140 -15.21 -14.25 -6.70
N GLU A 141 -15.52 -15.53 -6.92
CA GLU A 141 -15.09 -16.27 -8.11
C GLU A 141 -15.63 -15.62 -9.41
N GLN A 142 -16.92 -15.23 -9.43
CA GLN A 142 -17.51 -14.50 -10.56
C GLN A 142 -16.87 -13.13 -10.79
N CYS A 143 -16.51 -12.42 -9.71
CA CYS A 143 -15.79 -11.14 -9.83
C CYS A 143 -14.42 -11.33 -10.47
N ARG A 144 -13.72 -12.44 -10.19
CA ARG A 144 -12.42 -12.77 -10.80
C ARG A 144 -12.56 -13.06 -12.30
N ASP A 145 -13.52 -13.90 -12.69
CA ASP A 145 -13.70 -14.27 -14.08
C ASP A 145 -13.97 -13.04 -14.97
N LYS A 146 -14.66 -12.02 -14.44
CA LYS A 146 -14.87 -10.74 -15.13
C LYS A 146 -13.60 -9.88 -15.26
N GLN A 147 -12.62 -10.01 -14.37
CA GLN A 147 -11.35 -9.28 -14.45
C GLN A 147 -10.43 -9.90 -15.52
N ASP A 148 -10.41 -11.24 -15.64
CA ASP A 148 -9.57 -11.93 -16.63
C ASP A 148 -10.07 -11.72 -18.07
N ILE A 149 -11.38 -11.56 -18.30
CA ILE A 149 -11.96 -11.31 -19.64
C ILE A 149 -11.48 -9.97 -20.24
N LYS A 150 -11.10 -8.97 -19.42
CA LYS A 150 -10.56 -7.69 -19.92
C LYS A 150 -9.07 -7.73 -20.26
N THR A 151 -8.38 -8.84 -20.03
CA THR A 151 -6.93 -8.97 -20.23
C THR A 151 -6.57 -9.83 -21.45
N LYS A 152 -7.55 -10.15 -22.31
CA LYS A 152 -7.34 -10.80 -23.61
C LYS A 152 -7.50 -9.82 -24.76
#